data_AF-A0A5B1AVM5-F1
#
_entry.id   AF-A0A5B1AVM5-F1
#
_cell.length_a   1.000
_cell.length_b   1.000
_cell.length_c   1.000
_cell.angle_alpha   90.00
_cell.angle_beta   90.00
_cell.angle_gamma   90.00
#
_symmetry.space_group_name_H-M   'P 1'
#
loop_
_entity.id
_entity.type
_entity.pdbx_description
1 polymer ?
#
loop_
_entity_poly.entity_id
_entity_poly.type
_entity_poly.pdbx_seq_one_letter_code
_entity_poly.pdbx_strand_id
1 'polypeptide(L)'
;RSFAVLADVTVDTTGAEGVLFKQGGAHGGHVLFIQDGRLHYVYNFLGERQQLLSSVAAIPLGRHLLGVRYSRTGTVPNSHTPLGDLTLYFGHHDVGSLVDVVTHPGTFGLAGAGITVGHNGGSAVSSRYKAPFAFTGGTIAQVTIDLSGRPYEDVEKETALAFSRD
;
A
#
# COMPACT_ATOMS: atom_id res chain seq x y z
N ARG A 1 -3.27 -9.26 -11.44
CA ARG A 1 -2.65 -8.23 -12.32
C ARG A 1 -1.60 -7.48 -11.51
N SER A 2 -0.62 -6.85 -12.15
CA SER A 2 0.29 -5.92 -11.47
C SER A 2 -0.45 -4.64 -11.08
N PHE A 3 -0.01 -3.97 -10.02
CA PHE A 3 -0.55 -2.68 -9.60
C PHE A 3 0.49 -1.86 -8.84
N ALA A 4 0.28 -0.56 -8.74
CA ALA A 4 1.00 0.33 -7.85
C ALA A 4 0.03 1.21 -7.06
N VAL A 5 0.40 1.52 -5.82
CA VAL A 5 -0.27 2.54 -5.00
C VAL A 5 0.79 3.55 -4.58
N LEU A 6 0.50 4.83 -4.78
CA LEU A 6 1.38 5.93 -4.42
C LEU A 6 0.59 6.92 -3.56
N ALA A 7 1.17 7.35 -2.45
CA ALA A 7 0.61 8.34 -1.55
C ALA A 7 1.57 9.52 -1.44
N ASP A 8 1.11 10.71 -1.85
CA ASP A 8 1.81 11.96 -1.60
C ASP A 8 1.45 12.44 -0.19
N VAL A 9 2.43 12.44 0.71
CA VAL A 9 2.23 12.64 2.13
C VAL A 9 3.27 13.61 2.66
N THR A 10 2.81 14.61 3.43
CA THR A 10 3.69 15.39 4.30
C THR A 10 3.71 14.75 5.68
N VAL A 11 4.90 14.43 6.17
CA VAL A 11 5.15 13.91 7.52
C VAL A 11 5.69 15.04 8.39
N ASP A 12 4.87 15.52 9.32
CA ASP A 12 5.18 16.68 10.17
C ASP A 12 5.89 16.27 11.47
N THR A 13 5.71 15.01 11.90
CA THR A 13 6.27 14.51 13.17
C THR A 13 6.86 13.12 13.00
N THR A 14 7.88 12.78 13.81
CA THR A 14 8.45 11.42 13.85
C THR A 14 7.48 10.39 14.45
N GLY A 15 6.40 10.86 15.08
CA GLY A 15 5.31 10.04 15.60
C GLY A 15 4.14 9.88 14.63
N ALA A 16 4.30 10.26 13.36
CA ALA A 16 3.26 10.06 12.36
C ALA A 16 2.87 8.58 12.27
N GLU A 17 1.57 8.31 12.32
CA GLU A 17 1.03 6.97 12.30
C GLU A 17 -0.36 6.97 11.66
N GLY A 18 -0.74 5.83 11.08
CA GLY A 18 -2.06 5.59 10.55
C GLY A 18 -2.08 5.16 9.08
N VAL A 19 -3.29 4.90 8.59
CA VAL A 19 -3.51 4.37 7.24
C VAL A 19 -3.37 5.46 6.20
N LEU A 20 -2.54 5.21 5.17
CA LEU A 20 -2.47 6.07 3.98
C LEU A 20 -3.53 5.66 2.97
N PHE A 21 -3.63 4.36 2.69
CA PHE A 21 -4.57 3.78 1.75
C PHE A 21 -4.99 2.39 2.21
N LYS A 22 -6.26 2.03 2.01
CA LYS A 22 -6.68 0.63 2.09
C LYS A 22 -7.79 0.30 1.09
N GLN A 23 -7.90 -0.98 0.77
CA GLN A 23 -9.08 -1.59 0.17
C GLN A 23 -9.34 -2.93 0.86
N GLY A 24 -10.56 -3.16 1.33
CA GLY A 24 -10.92 -4.39 2.04
C GLY A 24 -11.00 -4.28 3.56
N GLY A 25 -10.93 -5.44 4.22
CA GLY A 25 -11.08 -5.60 5.67
C GLY A 25 -10.50 -6.93 6.17
N ALA A 26 -11.03 -7.44 7.28
CA ALA A 26 -10.47 -8.62 7.94
C ALA A 26 -10.51 -9.91 7.09
N HIS A 27 -11.47 -10.05 6.18
CA HIS A 27 -11.64 -11.23 5.32
C HIS A 27 -10.86 -11.16 4.01
N GLY A 28 -10.01 -10.15 3.85
CA GLY A 28 -9.25 -9.93 2.64
C GLY A 28 -9.15 -8.45 2.29
N GLY A 29 -7.98 -8.05 1.83
CA GLY A 29 -7.72 -6.66 1.51
C GLY A 29 -6.23 -6.37 1.40
N HIS A 30 -5.92 -5.09 1.24
CA HIS A 30 -4.58 -4.58 1.36
C HIS A 30 -4.58 -3.18 1.93
N VAL A 31 -3.49 -2.83 2.59
CA VAL A 31 -3.34 -1.56 3.29
C VAL A 31 -1.89 -1.09 3.22
N LEU A 32 -1.72 0.20 2.93
CA LEU A 32 -0.48 0.95 3.04
C LEU A 32 -0.62 1.91 4.24
N PHE A 33 0.30 1.87 5.19
CA PHE A 33 0.19 2.64 6.44
C PHE A 33 1.55 2.99 7.03
N ILE A 34 1.57 4.00 7.89
CA ILE A 34 2.74 4.37 8.70
C ILE A 34 2.54 3.86 10.12
N GLN A 35 3.58 3.23 10.67
CA GLN A 35 3.62 2.80 12.07
C GLN A 35 5.08 2.68 12.51
N ASP A 36 5.38 3.10 13.74
CA ASP A 36 6.74 3.03 14.32
C ASP A 36 7.79 3.74 13.43
N GLY A 37 7.41 4.87 12.82
CA GLY A 37 8.26 5.66 11.93
C GLY A 37 8.59 5.01 10.58
N ARG A 38 7.92 3.91 10.22
CA ARG A 38 8.18 3.13 9.00
C ARG A 38 6.93 3.03 8.14
N LEU A 39 7.14 2.95 6.83
CA LEU A 39 6.12 2.57 5.87
C LEU A 39 5.92 1.05 5.89
N HIS A 40 4.67 0.62 5.95
CA HIS A 40 4.28 -0.78 5.95
C HIS A 40 3.21 -1.01 4.89
N TYR A 41 3.27 -2.19 4.27
CA TYR A 41 2.22 -2.68 3.43
C TYR A 41 1.84 -4.10 3.82
N VAL A 42 0.55 -4.36 3.90
CA VAL A 42 0.01 -5.71 4.14
C VAL A 42 -0.91 -6.09 3.00
N TYR A 43 -0.68 -7.26 2.43
CA TYR A 43 -1.70 -7.96 1.65
C TYR A 43 -2.33 -9.06 2.52
N ASN A 44 -3.59 -8.88 2.90
CA ASN A 44 -4.38 -9.87 3.62
C ASN A 44 -5.08 -10.77 2.60
N PHE A 45 -4.57 -11.99 2.43
CA PHE A 45 -5.13 -13.01 1.56
C PHE A 45 -6.21 -13.81 2.31
N LEU A 46 -7.47 -13.60 1.92
CA LEU A 46 -8.68 -14.28 2.42
C LEU A 46 -8.90 -14.23 3.94
N GLY A 47 -8.23 -13.34 4.67
CA GLY A 47 -8.25 -13.35 6.14
C GLY A 47 -7.38 -14.44 6.78
N GLU A 48 -6.81 -15.33 5.98
CA GLU A 48 -6.03 -16.48 6.44
C GLU A 48 -4.53 -16.16 6.53
N ARG A 49 -4.03 -15.30 5.63
CA ARG A 49 -2.60 -14.99 5.54
C ARG A 49 -2.36 -13.51 5.30
N GLN A 50 -1.75 -12.85 6.29
CA GLN A 50 -1.23 -11.48 6.12
C GLN A 50 0.23 -11.53 5.67
N GLN A 51 0.50 -10.94 4.51
CA GLN A 51 1.84 -10.82 3.93
C GLN A 51 2.32 -9.39 4.14
N LEU A 52 3.16 -9.22 5.16
CA LEU A 52 3.67 -7.92 5.61
C LEU A 52 5.01 -7.62 4.96
N LEU A 53 5.14 -6.41 4.44
CA LEU A 53 6.39 -5.79 4.03
C LEU A 53 6.54 -4.46 4.76
N SER A 54 7.72 -4.23 5.35
CA SER A 54 8.07 -3.01 6.06
C SER A 54 9.31 -2.38 5.42
N SER A 55 9.34 -1.05 5.38
CA SER A 55 10.52 -0.32 4.93
C SER A 55 11.72 -0.51 5.88
N VAL A 56 12.91 -0.65 5.31
CA VAL A 56 14.17 -0.80 6.05
C VAL A 56 14.66 0.52 6.65
N ALA A 57 14.26 1.65 6.08
CA ALA A 57 14.54 2.99 6.57
C ALA A 57 13.32 3.59 7.28
N ALA A 58 13.57 4.50 8.23
CA ALA A 58 12.51 5.35 8.77
C ALA A 58 12.12 6.42 7.75
N ILE A 59 10.86 6.86 7.78
CA ILE A 59 10.37 7.93 6.91
C ILE A 59 10.90 9.28 7.45
N PRO A 60 11.64 10.06 6.65
CA PRO A 60 12.09 11.39 7.07
C PRO A 60 10.91 12.36 7.26
N LEU A 61 11.13 13.48 7.93
CA LEU A 61 10.15 14.57 7.96
C LEU A 61 10.04 15.25 6.58
N GLY A 62 8.92 15.93 6.33
CA GLY A 62 8.65 16.65 5.09
C GLY A 62 7.76 15.90 4.10
N ARG A 63 7.73 16.37 2.85
CA ARG A 63 6.90 15.80 1.78
C ARG A 63 7.59 14.62 1.13
N HIS A 64 6.87 13.50 1.00
CA HIS A 64 7.36 12.26 0.41
C HIS A 64 6.29 11.63 -0.48
N LEU A 65 6.74 11.00 -1.56
CA LEU A 65 5.91 10.07 -2.32
C LEU A 65 6.18 8.66 -1.80
N LEU A 66 5.24 8.11 -1.05
CA LEU A 66 5.36 6.79 -0.42
C LEU A 66 4.58 5.78 -1.26
N GLY A 67 5.24 4.70 -1.69
CA GLY A 67 4.64 3.78 -2.65
C GLY A 67 4.83 2.32 -2.35
N VAL A 68 3.97 1.53 -2.99
CA VAL A 68 4.11 0.08 -3.11
C VAL A 68 3.81 -0.33 -4.55
N ARG A 69 4.58 -1.28 -5.08
CA ARG A 69 4.28 -1.96 -6.34
C ARG A 69 4.17 -3.45 -6.12
N TYR A 70 3.15 -4.04 -6.73
CA TYR A 70 3.04 -5.48 -6.93
C TYR A 70 3.28 -5.81 -8.40
N SER A 71 4.32 -6.61 -8.67
CA SER A 71 4.69 -7.09 -9.99
C SER A 71 4.27 -8.56 -10.11
N ARG A 72 3.19 -8.84 -10.82
CA ARG A 72 2.73 -10.22 -11.03
C ARG A 72 3.79 -11.00 -11.83
N THR A 73 4.27 -12.10 -11.28
CA THR A 73 5.22 -13.02 -11.91
C THR A 73 4.54 -14.25 -12.49
N GLY A 74 3.33 -14.59 -12.03
CA GLY A 74 2.56 -15.69 -12.59
C GLY A 74 1.37 -16.12 -11.74
N THR A 75 1.27 -17.43 -11.51
CA THR A 75 0.33 -18.10 -10.62
C THR A 75 1.04 -19.21 -9.85
N VAL A 76 0.52 -19.53 -8.67
CA VAL A 76 0.96 -20.72 -7.92
C VAL A 76 0.77 -21.98 -8.79
N PRO A 77 1.72 -22.95 -8.81
CA PRO A 77 1.58 -24.17 -9.58
C PRO A 77 0.27 -24.91 -9.29
N ASN A 78 -0.39 -25.41 -10.33
CA ASN A 78 -1.68 -26.12 -10.24
C ASN A 78 -2.81 -25.30 -9.60
N SER A 79 -2.73 -23.97 -9.64
CA SER A 79 -3.74 -23.05 -9.10
C SER A 79 -3.90 -21.82 -10.00
N HIS A 80 -5.02 -21.12 -9.83
CA HIS A 80 -5.26 -19.82 -10.45
C HIS A 80 -4.87 -18.64 -9.55
N THR A 81 -4.36 -18.90 -8.33
CA THR A 81 -3.91 -17.87 -7.38
C THR A 81 -2.75 -17.08 -7.98
N PRO A 82 -2.90 -15.77 -8.25
CA PRO A 82 -1.80 -14.95 -8.73
C PRO A 82 -0.64 -14.90 -7.74
N LEU A 83 0.56 -14.89 -8.31
CA LEU A 83 1.83 -14.78 -7.61
C LEU A 83 2.60 -13.57 -8.15
N GLY A 84 3.35 -12.88 -7.31
CA GLY A 84 4.17 -11.74 -7.69
C GLY A 84 4.99 -11.18 -6.54
N ASP A 85 5.75 -10.14 -6.86
CA ASP A 85 6.70 -9.54 -5.92
C ASP A 85 6.23 -8.15 -5.52
N LEU A 86 6.38 -7.81 -4.23
CA LEU A 86 6.13 -6.49 -3.68
C LEU A 86 7.43 -5.71 -3.52
N THR A 87 7.36 -4.41 -3.79
CA THR A 87 8.45 -3.46 -3.51
C THR A 87 7.86 -2.19 -2.90
N LEU A 88 8.47 -1.67 -1.83
CA LEU A 88 8.15 -0.37 -1.22
C LEU A 88 9.09 0.71 -1.72
N TYR A 89 8.59 1.93 -1.84
CA TYR A 89 9.33 3.05 -2.38
C TYR A 89 9.19 4.33 -1.55
N PHE A 90 10.30 5.08 -1.41
CA PHE A 90 10.32 6.50 -1.06
C PHE A 90 10.78 7.29 -2.29
N GLY A 91 9.84 7.87 -3.03
CA GLY A 91 10.08 8.37 -4.39
C GLY A 91 10.68 7.26 -5.25
N HIS A 92 11.83 7.53 -5.89
CA HIS A 92 12.52 6.56 -6.74
C HIS A 92 13.30 5.46 -5.98
N HIS A 93 13.41 5.52 -4.65
CA HIS A 93 14.26 4.61 -3.88
C HIS A 93 13.49 3.39 -3.37
N ASP A 94 13.93 2.18 -3.73
CA ASP A 94 13.48 0.94 -3.10
C ASP A 94 13.90 0.91 -1.62
N VAL A 95 12.93 0.70 -0.74
CA VAL A 95 13.12 0.64 0.71
C VAL A 95 12.69 -0.70 1.30
N GLY A 96 12.41 -1.71 0.47
CA GLY A 96 12.13 -3.07 0.91
C GLY A 96 11.36 -3.86 -0.15
N SER A 97 11.60 -5.17 -0.20
CA SER A 97 10.90 -6.06 -1.12
C SER A 97 10.44 -7.37 -0.44
N LEU A 98 9.41 -7.99 -0.99
CA LEU A 98 8.91 -9.30 -0.59
C LEU A 98 8.52 -10.11 -1.82
N VAL A 99 9.11 -11.29 -2.00
CA VAL A 99 8.85 -12.17 -3.15
C VAL A 99 7.73 -13.17 -2.87
N ASP A 100 7.22 -13.79 -3.93
CA ASP A 100 6.25 -14.88 -3.87
C ASP A 100 4.96 -14.54 -3.08
N VAL A 101 4.51 -13.30 -3.24
CA VAL A 101 3.29 -12.78 -2.62
C VAL A 101 2.09 -13.26 -3.41
N VAL A 102 1.14 -13.89 -2.71
CA VAL A 102 -0.12 -14.34 -3.30
C VAL A 102 -1.19 -13.26 -3.19
N THR A 103 -1.95 -13.06 -4.25
CA THR A 103 -3.11 -12.14 -4.25
C THR A 103 -4.39 -12.89 -4.57
N HIS A 104 -5.56 -12.26 -4.37
CA HIS A 104 -6.83 -12.88 -4.76
C HIS A 104 -6.91 -13.09 -6.29
N PRO A 105 -7.46 -14.23 -6.76
CA PRO A 105 -7.72 -14.46 -8.18
C PRO A 105 -8.91 -13.62 -8.72
N GLY A 106 -9.77 -13.10 -7.83
CA GLY A 106 -10.92 -12.26 -8.14
C GLY A 106 -10.86 -10.85 -7.50
N THR A 107 -11.91 -10.07 -7.68
CA THR A 107 -12.05 -8.73 -7.09
C THR A 107 -12.36 -8.78 -5.60
N PHE A 108 -11.89 -7.78 -4.86
CA PHE A 108 -12.34 -7.53 -3.50
C PHE A 108 -13.82 -7.10 -3.57
N GLY A 109 -14.76 -7.98 -3.22
CA GLY A 109 -16.19 -7.69 -3.42
C GLY A 109 -17.17 -8.51 -2.59
N LEU A 110 -16.74 -9.60 -1.96
CA LEU A 110 -17.58 -10.34 -1.03
C LEU A 110 -17.56 -9.58 0.31
N ALA A 111 -18.57 -8.74 0.54
CA ALA A 111 -18.85 -7.98 1.77
C ALA A 111 -18.13 -6.62 1.99
N GLY A 112 -18.32 -5.64 1.10
CA GLY A 112 -18.18 -4.22 1.47
C GLY A 112 -16.75 -3.67 1.56
N ALA A 113 -15.82 -4.26 0.80
CA ALA A 113 -14.41 -3.86 0.70
C ALA A 113 -14.21 -2.51 -0.03
N GLY A 114 -14.69 -1.41 0.56
CA GLY A 114 -14.48 -0.07 0.03
C GLY A 114 -13.02 0.37 0.08
N ILE A 115 -12.67 1.30 -0.82
CA ILE A 115 -11.40 2.05 -0.77
C ILE A 115 -11.57 3.18 0.23
N THR A 116 -10.62 3.34 1.15
CA THR A 116 -10.53 4.51 2.03
C THR A 116 -9.10 5.04 2.09
N VAL A 117 -8.97 6.35 2.26
CA VAL A 117 -7.70 7.08 2.41
C VAL A 117 -7.68 7.69 3.80
N GLY A 118 -6.53 7.69 4.47
CA GLY A 118 -6.37 8.33 5.78
C GLY A 118 -6.93 7.55 6.97
N HIS A 119 -7.67 6.46 6.76
CA HIS A 119 -8.16 5.60 7.85
C HIS A 119 -8.62 4.22 7.34
N ASN A 120 -8.78 3.26 8.25
CA ASN A 120 -9.46 1.99 8.03
C ASN A 120 -10.76 1.92 8.83
N GLY A 121 -11.88 2.36 8.27
CA GLY A 121 -13.20 2.11 8.86
C GLY A 121 -13.58 0.63 8.89
N GLY A 122 -14.45 0.23 9.83
CA GLY A 122 -14.95 -1.14 9.97
C GLY A 122 -13.90 -2.12 10.49
N SER A 123 -13.85 -3.33 9.92
CA SER A 123 -12.85 -4.33 10.31
C SER A 123 -11.46 -3.96 9.79
N ALA A 124 -10.43 -4.17 10.63
CA ALA A 124 -9.05 -3.90 10.27
C ALA A 124 -8.56 -4.89 9.20
N VAL A 125 -7.87 -4.38 8.17
CA VAL A 125 -7.21 -5.23 7.16
C VAL A 125 -6.03 -6.00 7.75
N SER A 126 -5.30 -5.39 8.69
CA SER A 126 -4.14 -5.98 9.35
C SER A 126 -4.33 -6.10 10.86
N SER A 127 -3.70 -7.12 11.46
CA SER A 127 -3.62 -7.29 12.92
C SER A 127 -2.61 -6.33 13.58
N ARG A 128 -1.83 -5.59 12.78
CA ARG A 128 -0.82 -4.63 13.25
C ARG A 128 -1.40 -3.39 13.92
N TYR A 129 -2.67 -3.08 13.69
CA TYR A 129 -3.34 -1.92 14.26
C TYR A 129 -4.82 -2.22 14.57
N LYS A 130 -5.45 -1.35 15.36
CA LYS A 130 -6.90 -1.36 15.59
C LYS A 130 -7.56 -0.26 14.76
N ALA A 131 -8.66 -0.59 14.06
CA ALA A 131 -9.46 0.40 13.37
C ALA A 131 -9.97 1.50 14.36
N PRO A 132 -10.05 2.77 13.94
CA PRO A 132 -9.90 3.25 12.57
C PRO A 132 -8.45 3.49 12.11
N PHE A 133 -7.48 3.47 13.02
CA PHE A 133 -6.07 3.80 12.77
C PHE A 133 -5.90 5.00 11.81
N ALA A 134 -6.54 6.11 12.20
CA ALA A 134 -6.57 7.32 11.41
C ALA A 134 -5.16 7.90 11.28
N PHE A 135 -4.84 8.45 10.10
CA PHE A 135 -3.57 9.10 9.85
C PHE A 135 -3.44 10.38 10.66
N THR A 136 -2.33 10.49 11.38
CA THR A 136 -1.97 11.62 12.24
C THR A 136 -0.50 11.97 12.06
N GLY A 137 -0.11 13.17 12.51
CA GLY A 137 1.28 13.63 12.42
C GLY A 137 1.72 14.02 11.01
N GLY A 138 0.76 14.32 10.12
CA GLY A 138 1.00 14.68 8.73
C GLY A 138 -0.28 14.99 7.96
N THR A 139 -0.13 15.20 6.64
CA THR A 139 -1.24 15.38 5.69
C THR A 139 -1.07 14.47 4.47
N ILE A 140 -2.15 13.86 3.99
CA ILE A 140 -2.17 13.13 2.71
C ILE A 140 -2.71 14.09 1.65
N ALA A 141 -1.88 14.48 0.68
CA ALA A 141 -2.29 15.33 -0.42
C ALA A 141 -3.11 14.53 -1.45
N GLN A 142 -2.63 13.35 -1.82
CA GLN A 142 -3.28 12.50 -2.82
C GLN A 142 -2.85 11.05 -2.68
N VAL A 143 -3.73 10.13 -3.11
CA VAL A 143 -3.39 8.73 -3.37
C VAL A 143 -3.73 8.38 -4.81
N THR A 144 -2.76 7.82 -5.53
CA THR A 144 -2.90 7.32 -6.91
C THR A 144 -2.81 5.80 -6.91
N ILE A 145 -3.71 5.13 -7.64
CA ILE A 145 -3.69 3.68 -7.84
C ILE A 145 -3.55 3.42 -9.34
N ASP A 146 -2.43 2.82 -9.74
CA ASP A 146 -2.20 2.40 -11.13
C ASP A 146 -2.43 0.90 -11.27
N LEU A 147 -3.29 0.53 -12.22
CA LEU A 147 -3.60 -0.86 -12.57
C LEU A 147 -3.11 -1.23 -13.99
N SER A 148 -2.34 -0.34 -14.62
CA SER A 148 -1.85 -0.49 -16.00
C SER A 148 -0.74 -1.53 -16.10
N GLY A 149 -0.01 -1.75 -15.00
CA GLY A 149 1.13 -2.66 -14.95
C GLY A 149 2.45 -2.05 -15.45
N ARG A 150 2.45 -0.76 -15.78
CA ARG A 150 3.65 0.00 -16.15
C ARG A 150 4.72 0.00 -15.05
N PRO A 151 5.99 0.30 -15.38
CA PRO A 151 7.04 0.57 -14.42
C PRO A 151 6.62 1.59 -13.35
N TYR A 152 7.04 1.38 -12.09
CA TYR A 152 6.75 2.29 -10.98
C TYR A 152 7.22 3.71 -11.29
N GLU A 153 8.43 3.84 -11.84
CA GLU A 153 9.05 5.11 -12.22
C GLU A 153 8.19 5.93 -13.20
N ASP A 154 7.46 5.27 -14.11
CA ASP A 154 6.60 5.96 -15.06
C ASP A 154 5.36 6.54 -14.37
N VAL A 155 4.77 5.76 -13.46
CA VAL A 155 3.62 6.18 -12.65
C VAL A 155 4.01 7.32 -11.72
N GLU A 156 5.19 7.23 -11.10
CA GLU A 156 5.77 8.28 -10.28
C GLU A 156 6.02 9.56 -11.08
N LYS A 157 6.68 9.49 -12.23
CA LYS A 157 6.93 10.67 -13.07
C LYS A 157 5.63 11.34 -13.51
N GLU A 158 4.63 10.56 -13.91
CA GLU A 158 3.32 11.08 -14.28
C GLU A 158 2.63 11.76 -13.09
N THR A 159 2.71 11.14 -11.91
CA THR A 159 2.16 11.66 -10.66
C THR A 159 2.86 12.96 -10.25
N ALA A 160 4.20 13.00 -10.29
CA ALA A 160 4.99 14.20 -10.03
C ALA A 160 4.71 15.33 -11.03
N LEU A 161 4.54 14.99 -12.32
CA LEU A 161 4.18 15.97 -13.36
C LEU A 161 2.78 16.54 -13.14
N ALA A 162 1.81 15.70 -12.77
CA ALA A 162 0.47 16.16 -12.43
C ALA A 162 0.51 17.17 -11.27
N PHE A 163 1.34 16.94 -10.25
CA PHE A 163 1.49 17.84 -9.11
C PHE A 163 2.29 19.11 -9.38
N SER A 164 3.16 19.12 -10.39
CA SER A 164 3.89 20.34 -10.78
C SER A 164 3.01 21.37 -11.49
N ARG A 165 1.79 20.98 -11.88
CA ARG A 165 0.86 21.79 -12.68
C ARG A 165 -0.28 22.42 -11.87
N ASP A 166 -0.41 22.07 -10.59
CA ASP A 166 -1.31 22.70 -9.60
C ASP A 166 -0.54 23.71 -8.74
#